data_AF-A0A4R5XGC2-F1
#
_entry.id   AF-A0A4R5XGC2-F1
#
_cell.length_a   1.000
_cell.length_b   1.000
_cell.length_c   1.000
_cell.angle_alpha   90.00
_cell.angle_beta   90.00
_cell.angle_gamma   90.00
#
_symmetry.space_group_name_H-M   'P 1'
#
loop_
_entity.id
_entity.type
_entity.pdbx_description
1 polymer ?
#
loop_
_entity_poly.entity_id
_entity_poly.type
_entity_poly.pdbx_seq_one_letter_code
_entity_poly.pdbx_strand_id
1 'polypeptide(L)'
;MTTPRHMPARNHHSAPHFDAPSKLARFLEDVEIAAHDAALSEEDTIVWATRYVRREDSELWTALPAYIAMPKVYQDFKTAVIALYPGADLARQYRMRDMDDLVAERTMTPIASRLELGAYCCAFSRISSHLRSHDRASEPECQRAFLRGFSGDLRSRLDNRLKITNIAHRPDDPYTIEAVTAAADFLLSGTITGTSRASTSQPIAPLVSDTIKPERVDLATLNEALLKIQATMIALARDHIAMIALPYTT
;
A
#
# COMPACT_ATOMS: atom_id res chain seq x y z
N MET A 1 -3.85 -8.81 -42.82
CA MET A 1 -2.63 -9.62 -42.84
C MET A 1 -1.55 -8.82 -42.15
N THR A 2 -1.22 -9.14 -40.90
CA THR A 2 -0.16 -8.47 -40.15
C THR A 2 1.16 -9.07 -40.62
N THR A 3 2.04 -8.25 -41.19
CA THR A 3 3.39 -8.67 -41.58
C THR A 3 4.14 -9.18 -40.35
N PRO A 4 4.84 -10.33 -40.43
CA PRO A 4 5.62 -10.85 -39.31
C PRO A 4 6.68 -9.82 -38.91
N ARG A 5 6.76 -9.54 -37.61
CA ARG A 5 7.64 -8.50 -37.08
C ARG A 5 9.05 -9.08 -36.99
N HIS A 6 10.04 -8.43 -37.59
CA HIS A 6 11.43 -8.88 -37.46
C HIS A 6 12.02 -8.49 -36.11
N MET A 7 12.96 -9.31 -35.62
CA MET A 7 13.78 -8.98 -34.46
C MET A 7 14.47 -7.61 -34.65
N PRO A 8 14.41 -6.72 -33.66
CA PRO A 8 15.08 -5.43 -33.74
C PRO A 8 16.60 -5.59 -33.83
N ALA A 9 17.27 -4.71 -34.59
CA ALA A 9 18.73 -4.69 -34.58
C ALA A 9 19.25 -4.31 -33.19
N ARG A 10 20.41 -4.83 -32.76
CA ARG A 10 20.99 -4.63 -31.40
C ARG A 10 21.01 -3.17 -30.90
N ASN A 11 21.21 -2.21 -31.80
CA ASN A 11 21.30 -0.78 -31.44
C ASN A 11 20.00 -0.02 -31.71
N HIS A 12 18.92 -0.71 -32.05
CA HIS A 12 17.61 -0.10 -32.26
C HIS A 12 16.98 0.21 -30.89
N HIS A 13 16.25 1.31 -30.79
CA HIS A 13 15.63 1.75 -29.54
C HIS A 13 14.59 0.77 -28.98
N SER A 14 14.08 -0.14 -29.82
CA SER A 14 13.14 -1.20 -29.43
C SER A 14 13.82 -2.55 -29.16
N ALA A 15 15.15 -2.61 -29.16
CA ALA A 15 15.88 -3.84 -28.87
C ALA A 15 15.93 -4.12 -27.36
N PRO A 16 15.76 -5.39 -26.94
CA PRO A 16 16.02 -5.79 -25.57
C PRO A 16 17.43 -5.36 -25.13
N HIS A 17 17.53 -4.78 -23.93
CA HIS A 17 18.80 -4.28 -23.42
C HIS A 17 19.12 -4.87 -22.04
N PHE A 18 20.31 -5.44 -21.93
CA PHE A 18 20.84 -5.97 -20.67
C PHE A 18 21.96 -5.06 -20.16
N ASP A 19 21.71 -4.38 -19.04
CA ASP A 19 22.65 -3.42 -18.44
C ASP A 19 23.15 -3.83 -17.06
N ALA A 20 22.35 -4.58 -16.29
CA ALA A 20 22.67 -5.03 -14.95
C ALA A 20 22.04 -6.39 -14.64
N PRO A 21 22.69 -7.24 -13.81
CA PRO A 21 22.15 -8.53 -13.38
C PRO A 21 20.73 -8.46 -12.80
N SER A 22 20.40 -7.38 -12.08
CA SER A 22 19.05 -7.17 -11.50
C SER A 22 17.94 -7.01 -12.54
N LYS A 23 18.27 -6.75 -13.81
CA LYS A 23 17.30 -6.63 -14.92
C LYS A 23 17.31 -7.84 -15.84
N LEU A 24 18.08 -8.89 -15.54
CA LEU A 24 18.23 -10.07 -16.40
C LEU A 24 16.89 -10.72 -16.73
N ALA A 25 16.02 -10.91 -15.73
CA ALA A 25 14.73 -11.56 -15.95
C ALA A 25 13.84 -10.75 -16.90
N ARG A 26 13.77 -9.43 -16.70
CA ARG A 26 13.03 -8.53 -17.60
C ARG A 26 13.63 -8.52 -19.01
N PHE A 27 14.95 -8.50 -19.12
CA PHE A 27 15.62 -8.60 -20.41
C PHE A 27 15.26 -9.90 -21.15
N LEU A 28 15.25 -11.05 -20.46
CA LEU A 28 14.89 -12.33 -21.06
C LEU A 28 13.41 -12.36 -21.47
N GLU A 29 12.50 -11.78 -20.67
CA GLU A 29 11.09 -11.58 -21.06
C GLU A 29 10.96 -10.73 -22.32
N ASP A 30 11.69 -9.62 -22.42
CA ASP A 30 11.66 -8.75 -23.60
C ASP A 30 12.16 -9.50 -24.86
N VAL A 31 13.14 -10.41 -24.71
CA VAL A 31 13.60 -11.29 -25.79
C VAL A 31 12.55 -12.33 -26.16
N GLU A 32 11.89 -12.96 -25.18
CA GLU A 32 10.81 -13.93 -25.40
C GLU A 32 9.63 -13.30 -26.16
N ILE A 33 9.22 -12.09 -25.78
CA ILE A 33 8.15 -11.34 -26.47
C ILE A 33 8.56 -11.03 -27.91
N ALA A 34 9.78 -10.51 -28.13
CA ALA A 34 10.27 -10.20 -29.46
C ALA A 34 10.42 -11.46 -30.35
N ALA A 35 10.81 -12.59 -29.76
CA ALA A 35 10.90 -13.88 -30.45
C ALA A 35 9.54 -14.46 -30.80
N HIS A 36 8.57 -14.32 -29.91
CA HIS A 36 7.19 -14.71 -30.15
C HIS A 36 6.59 -13.90 -31.31
N ASP A 37 6.75 -12.57 -31.29
CA ASP A 37 6.29 -11.66 -32.35
C ASP A 37 6.94 -11.97 -33.72
N ALA A 38 8.18 -12.47 -33.70
CA ALA A 38 8.95 -12.86 -34.87
C ALA A 38 8.79 -14.34 -35.27
N ALA A 39 8.00 -15.12 -34.53
CA ALA A 39 7.80 -16.56 -34.71
C ALA A 39 9.12 -17.36 -34.82
N LEU A 40 10.09 -17.04 -33.95
CA LEU A 40 11.39 -17.70 -33.93
C LEU A 40 11.36 -19.09 -33.31
N SER A 41 12.31 -19.93 -33.73
CA SER A 41 12.61 -21.19 -33.05
C SER A 41 13.29 -20.95 -31.70
N GLU A 42 13.32 -21.97 -30.83
CA GLU A 42 14.06 -21.89 -29.57
C GLU A 42 15.56 -21.63 -29.81
N GLU A 43 16.16 -22.28 -30.81
CA GLU A 43 17.56 -22.10 -31.18
C GLU A 43 17.86 -20.66 -31.60
N ASP A 44 17.03 -20.09 -32.46
CA ASP A 44 17.18 -18.71 -32.91
C ASP A 44 16.97 -17.73 -31.76
N THR A 45 16.04 -18.03 -30.85
CA THR A 45 15.79 -17.20 -29.66
C THR A 45 17.03 -17.11 -28.77
N ILE A 46 17.72 -18.24 -28.57
CA ILE A 46 19.01 -18.27 -27.83
C ILE A 46 20.07 -17.43 -28.56
N VAL A 47 20.18 -17.55 -29.89
CA VAL A 47 21.13 -16.76 -30.69
C VAL A 47 20.84 -15.26 -30.56
N TRP A 48 19.58 -14.85 -30.60
CA TRP A 48 19.21 -13.45 -30.41
C TRP A 48 19.45 -12.95 -28.99
N ALA A 49 19.16 -13.76 -27.97
CA ALA A 49 19.46 -13.42 -26.57
C ALA A 49 20.95 -13.09 -26.39
N THR A 50 21.85 -13.93 -26.93
CA THR A 50 23.31 -13.70 -26.85
C THR A 50 23.79 -12.53 -27.72
N ARG A 51 23.03 -12.12 -28.72
CA ARG A 51 23.35 -10.98 -29.59
C ARG A 51 23.06 -9.62 -28.93
N TYR A 52 22.03 -9.54 -28.09
CA TYR A 52 21.62 -8.28 -27.46
C TYR A 52 22.49 -7.86 -26.28
N VAL A 53 23.14 -8.82 -25.62
CA VAL A 53 24.02 -8.55 -24.46
C VAL A 53 25.38 -7.98 -24.87
N ARG A 54 26.18 -7.55 -23.88
CA ARG A 54 27.57 -7.11 -24.11
C ARG A 54 28.43 -8.28 -24.54
N ARG A 55 29.60 -7.98 -25.10
CA ARG A 55 30.51 -9.00 -25.63
C ARG A 55 30.91 -10.01 -24.56
N GLU A 56 31.27 -9.53 -23.37
CA GLU A 56 31.69 -10.36 -22.23
C GLU A 56 30.59 -11.34 -21.78
N ASP A 57 29.35 -10.84 -21.65
CA ASP A 57 28.19 -11.69 -21.31
C ASP A 57 27.87 -12.68 -22.43
N SER A 58 28.00 -12.28 -23.70
CA SER A 58 27.79 -13.15 -24.85
C SER A 58 28.80 -14.32 -24.85
N GLU A 59 30.07 -14.02 -24.62
CA GLU A 59 31.13 -15.04 -24.50
C GLU A 59 30.84 -16.00 -23.33
N LEU A 60 30.35 -15.48 -22.19
CA LEU A 60 29.96 -16.30 -21.04
C LEU A 60 28.75 -17.21 -21.36
N TRP A 61 27.72 -16.68 -22.01
CA TRP A 61 26.48 -17.41 -22.29
C TRP A 61 26.67 -18.47 -23.37
N THR A 62 27.50 -18.19 -24.37
CA THR A 62 27.80 -19.15 -25.45
C THR A 62 28.68 -20.31 -25.00
N ALA A 63 29.41 -20.16 -23.89
CA ALA A 63 30.17 -21.23 -23.25
C ALA A 63 29.32 -22.18 -22.40
N LEU A 64 28.03 -21.87 -22.15
CA LEU A 64 27.16 -22.71 -21.34
C LEU A 64 26.86 -24.06 -22.03
N PRO A 65 26.83 -25.18 -21.30
CA PRO A 65 26.42 -26.48 -21.84
C PRO A 65 25.05 -26.41 -22.52
N ALA A 66 24.11 -25.65 -21.96
CA ALA A 66 22.78 -25.44 -22.53
C ALA A 66 22.78 -24.70 -23.89
N TYR A 67 23.81 -23.89 -24.18
CA TYR A 67 23.96 -23.24 -25.48
C TYR A 67 24.49 -24.21 -26.55
N ILE A 68 25.31 -25.17 -26.14
CA ILE A 68 25.99 -26.15 -27.03
C ILE A 68 25.12 -27.41 -27.23
N ALA A 69 24.17 -27.67 -26.33
CA ALA A 69 23.27 -28.82 -26.36
C ALA A 69 22.53 -28.98 -27.70
N MET A 70 22.23 -30.22 -28.07
CA MET A 70 21.44 -30.56 -29.25
C MET A 70 20.36 -31.59 -28.88
N PRO A 71 19.06 -31.27 -29.02
CA PRO A 71 18.52 -29.96 -29.42
C PRO A 71 18.76 -28.88 -28.35
N LYS A 72 18.79 -27.61 -28.75
CA LYS A 72 18.81 -26.52 -27.75
C LYS A 72 17.41 -26.29 -27.22
N VAL A 73 17.29 -26.26 -25.89
CA VAL A 73 16.04 -25.94 -25.19
C VAL A 73 16.18 -24.58 -24.54
N TYR A 74 15.31 -23.64 -24.90
CA TYR A 74 15.42 -22.25 -24.43
C TYR A 74 15.26 -22.14 -22.92
N GLN A 75 14.37 -22.95 -22.31
CA GLN A 75 14.17 -22.95 -20.86
C GLN A 75 15.40 -23.43 -20.08
N ASP A 76 16.12 -24.43 -20.59
CA ASP A 76 17.37 -24.91 -19.98
C ASP A 76 18.46 -23.83 -20.09
N PHE A 77 18.54 -23.16 -21.24
CA PHE A 77 19.43 -22.01 -21.43
C PHE A 77 19.07 -20.86 -20.48
N LYS A 78 17.81 -20.45 -20.38
CA LYS A 78 17.31 -19.42 -19.46
C LYS A 78 17.68 -19.74 -18.01
N THR A 79 17.46 -20.98 -17.59
CA THR A 79 17.80 -21.45 -16.24
C THR A 79 19.31 -21.38 -15.98
N ALA A 80 20.12 -21.87 -16.93
CA ALA A 80 21.58 -21.82 -16.82
C ALA A 80 22.12 -20.38 -16.79
N VAL A 81 21.55 -19.48 -17.60
CA VAL A 81 21.91 -18.06 -17.61
C VAL A 81 21.54 -17.40 -16.28
N ILE A 82 20.34 -17.63 -15.74
CA ILE A 82 19.94 -17.07 -14.43
C ILE A 82 20.88 -17.56 -13.32
N ALA A 83 21.32 -18.82 -13.37
CA ALA A 83 22.25 -19.39 -12.40
C ALA A 83 23.65 -18.73 -12.39
N LEU A 84 24.08 -18.10 -13.50
CA LEU A 84 25.34 -17.36 -13.57
C LEU A 84 25.33 -16.05 -12.76
N TYR A 85 24.14 -15.51 -12.48
CA TYR A 85 23.99 -14.22 -11.82
C TYR A 85 23.21 -14.38 -10.50
N PRO A 86 23.89 -14.71 -9.39
CA PRO A 86 23.26 -14.75 -8.07
C PRO A 86 22.58 -13.40 -7.75
N GLY A 87 21.25 -13.41 -7.60
CA GLY A 87 20.43 -12.20 -7.39
C GLY A 87 19.64 -11.73 -8.62
N ALA A 88 19.85 -12.33 -9.79
CA ALA A 88 18.99 -12.17 -10.96
C ALA A 88 17.74 -13.06 -10.92
N ASP A 89 17.77 -14.10 -10.08
CA ASP A 89 16.61 -14.95 -9.79
C ASP A 89 15.52 -14.13 -9.11
N LEU A 90 14.45 -13.85 -9.86
CA LEU A 90 13.29 -13.16 -9.34
C LEU A 90 12.67 -13.92 -8.17
N ALA A 91 12.75 -15.24 -8.10
CA ALA A 91 12.16 -16.00 -7.00
C ALA A 91 12.72 -15.59 -5.63
N ARG A 92 13.95 -15.07 -5.59
CA ARG A 92 14.62 -14.58 -4.37
C ARG A 92 14.78 -13.06 -4.33
N GLN A 93 14.09 -12.32 -5.20
CA GLN A 93 14.23 -10.86 -5.31
C GLN A 93 13.99 -10.12 -3.98
N TYR A 94 12.94 -10.50 -3.26
CA TYR A 94 12.63 -9.94 -1.96
C TYR A 94 12.67 -10.99 -0.86
N ARG A 95 13.14 -10.62 0.31
CA ARG A 95 13.19 -11.41 1.53
C ARG A 95 12.28 -10.78 2.59
N MET A 96 11.92 -11.57 3.60
CA MET A 96 11.22 -11.06 4.78
C MET A 96 11.95 -9.87 5.41
N ARG A 97 13.29 -9.92 5.44
CA ARG A 97 14.13 -8.79 5.86
C ARG A 97 13.86 -7.51 5.09
N ASP A 98 13.65 -7.57 3.77
CA ASP A 98 13.40 -6.35 2.97
C ASP A 98 12.06 -5.70 3.35
N MET A 99 11.07 -6.49 3.75
CA MET A 99 9.81 -5.97 4.30
C MET A 99 10.03 -5.34 5.68
N ASP A 100 10.77 -6.01 6.56
CA ASP A 100 11.07 -5.49 7.90
C ASP A 100 11.93 -4.22 7.83
N ASP A 101 12.91 -4.16 6.93
CA ASP A 101 13.77 -3.00 6.70
C ASP A 101 12.97 -1.81 6.17
N LEU A 102 12.05 -2.04 5.21
CA LEU A 102 11.13 -0.99 4.73
C LEU A 102 10.25 -0.44 5.85
N VAL A 103 9.73 -1.33 6.71
CA VAL A 103 8.93 -0.94 7.88
C VAL A 103 9.78 -0.15 8.87
N ALA A 104 10.98 -0.62 9.20
CA ALA A 104 11.89 0.04 10.13
C ALA A 104 12.29 1.43 9.61
N GLU A 105 12.65 1.57 8.34
CA GLU A 105 12.97 2.85 7.72
C GLU A 105 11.83 3.86 7.88
N ARG A 106 10.58 3.43 7.66
CA ARG A 106 9.39 4.28 7.83
C ARG A 106 9.03 4.58 9.27
N THR A 107 9.34 3.70 10.20
CA THR A 107 9.21 4.05 11.62
C THR A 107 10.15 5.19 12.02
N MET A 108 11.36 5.21 11.46
CA MET A 108 12.35 6.26 11.69
C MET A 108 12.07 7.56 10.92
N THR A 109 11.43 7.46 9.76
CA THR A 109 11.03 8.59 8.90
C THR A 109 9.51 8.64 8.76
N PRO A 110 8.81 9.29 9.73
CA PRO A 110 7.34 9.28 9.77
C PRO A 110 6.75 9.84 8.48
N ILE A 111 5.68 9.20 8.00
CA ILE A 111 4.91 9.65 6.84
C ILE A 111 4.21 10.96 7.20
N ALA A 112 4.60 12.06 6.54
CA ALA A 112 4.06 13.39 6.79
C ALA A 112 3.13 13.87 5.66
N SER A 113 3.22 13.27 4.47
CA SER A 113 2.44 13.70 3.30
C SER A 113 1.78 12.55 2.55
N ARG A 114 0.74 12.88 1.75
CA ARG A 114 0.08 11.92 0.86
C ARG A 114 1.04 11.32 -0.17
N LEU A 115 2.04 12.09 -0.62
CA LEU A 115 3.07 11.61 -1.54
C LEU A 115 3.92 10.51 -0.89
N GLU A 116 4.35 10.71 0.35
CA GLU A 116 5.11 9.72 1.11
C GLU A 116 4.28 8.48 1.44
N LEU A 117 2.99 8.67 1.75
CA LEU A 117 2.05 7.56 1.91
C LEU A 117 1.98 6.72 0.63
N GLY A 118 1.79 7.36 -0.53
CA GLY A 118 1.76 6.68 -1.83
C GLY A 118 3.05 5.91 -2.11
N ALA A 119 4.22 6.54 -1.85
CA ALA A 119 5.51 5.88 -2.01
C ALA A 119 5.66 4.65 -1.11
N TYR A 120 5.24 4.74 0.16
CA TYR A 120 5.24 3.60 1.08
C TYR A 120 4.29 2.48 0.62
N CYS A 121 3.06 2.81 0.23
CA CYS A 121 2.09 1.83 -0.27
C CYS A 121 2.60 1.07 -1.50
N CYS A 122 3.20 1.78 -2.47
CA CYS A 122 3.78 1.17 -3.67
C CYS A 122 4.96 0.26 -3.33
N ALA A 123 5.89 0.73 -2.50
CA ALA A 123 7.05 -0.06 -2.09
C ALA A 123 6.63 -1.32 -1.31
N PHE A 124 5.74 -1.16 -0.34
CA PHE A 124 5.25 -2.27 0.49
C PHE A 124 4.46 -3.28 -0.34
N SER A 125 3.57 -2.83 -1.23
CA SER A 125 2.82 -3.72 -2.13
C SER A 125 3.74 -4.53 -3.03
N ARG A 126 4.81 -3.91 -3.56
CA ARG A 126 5.79 -4.60 -4.40
C ARG A 126 6.52 -5.72 -3.64
N ILE A 127 6.94 -5.47 -2.41
CA ILE A 127 7.65 -6.46 -1.58
C ILE A 127 6.69 -7.57 -1.11
N SER A 128 5.56 -7.17 -0.52
CA SER A 128 4.60 -8.10 0.09
C SER A 128 3.89 -9.00 -0.92
N SER A 129 3.57 -8.50 -2.12
CA SER A 129 3.01 -9.34 -3.21
C SER A 129 3.99 -10.42 -3.65
N HIS A 130 5.28 -10.07 -3.78
CA HIS A 130 6.33 -11.02 -4.12
C HIS A 130 6.52 -12.09 -3.05
N LEU A 131 6.54 -11.69 -1.77
CA LEU A 131 6.66 -12.64 -0.67
C LEU A 131 5.46 -13.59 -0.57
N ARG A 132 4.25 -13.09 -0.83
CA ARG A 132 3.02 -13.90 -0.84
C ARG A 132 2.97 -14.87 -2.01
N SER A 133 3.38 -14.47 -3.21
CA SER A 133 3.36 -15.36 -4.38
C SER A 133 4.34 -16.53 -4.29
N HIS A 134 5.31 -16.46 -3.38
CA HIS A 134 6.30 -17.51 -3.11
C HIS A 134 6.08 -18.21 -1.76
N ASP A 135 4.91 -18.04 -1.13
CA ASP A 135 4.56 -18.62 0.18
C ASP A 135 5.56 -18.29 1.31
N ARG A 136 6.20 -17.11 1.24
CA ARG A 136 7.21 -16.66 2.21
C ARG A 136 6.67 -15.74 3.29
N ALA A 137 5.51 -15.14 3.05
CA ALA A 137 4.79 -14.32 4.01
C ALA A 137 3.30 -14.57 3.85
N SER A 138 2.59 -14.65 4.98
CA SER A 138 1.13 -14.77 4.95
C SER A 138 0.48 -13.40 4.80
N GLU A 139 -0.75 -13.35 4.26
CA GLU A 139 -1.53 -12.12 4.18
C GLU A 139 -1.71 -11.39 5.53
N PRO A 140 -2.13 -12.07 6.63
CA PRO A 140 -2.25 -11.41 7.93
C PRO A 140 -0.91 -10.88 8.46
N GLU A 141 0.20 -11.56 8.17
CA GLU A 141 1.53 -11.10 8.54
C GLU A 141 1.93 -9.81 7.80
N CYS A 142 1.68 -9.75 6.49
CA CYS A 142 1.86 -8.55 5.69
C CYS A 142 0.99 -7.39 6.18
N GLN A 143 -0.28 -7.66 6.52
CA GLN A 143 -1.19 -6.64 7.07
C GLN A 143 -0.69 -6.06 8.40
N ARG A 144 -0.22 -6.92 9.31
CA ARG A 144 0.41 -6.47 10.58
C ARG A 144 1.70 -5.70 10.33
N ALA A 145 2.54 -6.15 9.39
CA ALA A 145 3.77 -5.46 9.01
C ALA A 145 3.49 -4.06 8.44
N PHE A 146 2.47 -3.94 7.58
CA PHE A 146 2.11 -2.67 6.97
C PHE A 146 1.76 -1.60 8.03
N LEU A 147 0.94 -1.99 9.01
CA LEU A 147 0.53 -1.09 10.09
C LEU A 147 1.71 -0.67 11.00
N ARG A 148 2.71 -1.55 11.17
CA ARG A 148 3.93 -1.25 11.95
C ARG A 148 4.77 -0.13 11.33
N GLY A 149 4.67 0.13 10.03
CA GLY A 149 5.43 1.20 9.37
C GLY A 149 4.97 2.61 9.69
N PHE A 150 3.80 2.77 10.34
CA PHE A 150 3.33 4.07 10.79
C PHE A 150 3.86 4.39 12.19
N SER A 151 4.36 5.62 12.39
CA SER A 151 4.91 6.08 13.68
C SER A 151 4.40 7.48 14.06
N GLY A 152 4.71 7.91 15.29
CA GLY A 152 4.41 9.25 15.80
C GLY A 152 2.91 9.56 15.96
N ASP A 153 2.56 10.85 15.85
CA ASP A 153 1.17 11.33 15.99
C ASP A 153 0.22 10.72 14.96
N LEU A 154 0.71 10.50 13.73
CA LEU A 154 -0.08 9.87 12.68
C LEU A 154 -0.53 8.47 13.09
N ARG A 155 0.33 7.68 13.74
CA ARG A 155 -0.01 6.34 14.22
C ARG A 155 -1.18 6.37 15.22
N SER A 156 -1.13 7.25 16.21
CA SER A 156 -2.18 7.39 17.23
C SER A 156 -3.50 7.84 16.63
N ARG A 157 -3.47 8.81 15.71
CA ARG A 157 -4.67 9.27 14.98
C ARG A 157 -5.25 8.18 14.09
N LEU A 158 -4.39 7.39 13.45
CA LEU A 158 -4.78 6.27 12.60
C LEU A 158 -5.46 5.16 13.41
N ASP A 159 -4.91 4.79 14.58
CA ASP A 159 -5.57 3.83 15.50
C ASP A 159 -6.97 4.27 15.90
N ASN A 160 -7.14 5.56 16.26
CA ASN A 160 -8.44 6.09 16.61
C ASN A 160 -9.40 6.06 15.42
N ARG A 161 -8.94 6.43 14.22
CA ARG A 161 -9.77 6.41 13.01
C ARG A 161 -10.21 4.99 12.66
N LEU A 162 -9.30 4.02 12.70
CA LEU A 162 -9.58 2.62 12.40
C LEU A 162 -10.61 2.00 13.35
N LYS A 163 -10.54 2.33 14.65
CA LYS A 163 -11.55 1.90 15.64
C LYS A 163 -12.93 2.49 15.36
N ILE A 164 -13.00 3.73 14.89
CA ILE A 164 -14.27 4.41 14.58
C ILE A 164 -14.88 3.88 13.27
N THR A 165 -14.05 3.65 12.25
CA THR A 165 -14.56 3.17 10.95
C THR A 165 -14.92 1.68 10.98
N ASN A 166 -14.20 0.88 11.76
CA ASN A 166 -14.36 -0.57 11.79
C ASN A 166 -14.87 -1.02 13.18
N ILE A 167 -16.11 -0.62 13.52
CA ILE A 167 -16.71 -0.84 14.85
C ILE A 167 -16.80 -2.34 15.21
N ALA A 168 -17.07 -3.20 14.23
CA ALA A 168 -17.19 -4.65 14.42
C ALA A 168 -15.86 -5.42 14.29
N HIS A 169 -14.72 -4.72 14.26
CA HIS A 169 -13.41 -5.34 14.09
C HIS A 169 -12.95 -6.05 15.37
N ARG A 170 -12.47 -7.30 15.24
CA ARG A 170 -11.94 -8.05 16.37
C ARG A 170 -10.51 -7.59 16.68
N PRO A 171 -10.12 -7.45 17.95
CA PRO A 171 -8.76 -7.02 18.32
C PRO A 171 -7.63 -7.93 17.80
N ASP A 172 -7.92 -9.22 17.60
CA ASP A 172 -6.93 -10.22 17.17
C ASP A 172 -6.72 -10.23 15.64
N ASP A 173 -7.71 -9.73 14.91
CA ASP A 173 -7.69 -9.70 13.44
C ASP A 173 -6.85 -8.52 12.97
N PRO A 174 -5.99 -8.68 11.96
CA PRO A 174 -5.27 -7.56 11.39
C PRO A 174 -6.17 -6.65 10.55
N TYR A 175 -5.86 -5.36 10.53
CA TYR A 175 -6.49 -4.41 9.62
C TYR A 175 -6.02 -4.65 8.18
N THR A 176 -6.95 -4.62 7.23
CA THR A 176 -6.61 -4.72 5.81
C THR A 176 -5.77 -3.52 5.37
N ILE A 177 -4.86 -3.74 4.41
CA ILE A 177 -4.01 -2.67 3.87
C ILE A 177 -4.89 -1.53 3.33
N GLU A 178 -5.99 -1.85 2.65
CA GLU A 178 -6.96 -0.88 2.12
C GLU A 178 -7.62 -0.01 3.19
N ALA A 179 -8.03 -0.60 4.32
CA ALA A 179 -8.63 0.17 5.42
C ALA A 179 -7.60 1.13 6.04
N VAL A 180 -6.36 0.66 6.20
CA VAL A 180 -5.25 1.47 6.74
C VAL A 180 -4.89 2.61 5.79
N THR A 181 -4.79 2.36 4.48
CA THR A 181 -4.46 3.40 3.50
C THR A 181 -5.57 4.44 3.39
N ALA A 182 -6.84 4.02 3.37
CA ALA A 182 -7.97 4.94 3.35
C ALA A 182 -8.03 5.83 4.61
N ALA A 183 -7.77 5.24 5.79
CA ALA A 183 -7.70 5.99 7.04
C ALA A 183 -6.53 6.99 7.05
N ALA A 184 -5.35 6.58 6.57
CA ALA A 184 -4.17 7.44 6.48
C ALA A 184 -4.40 8.60 5.49
N ASP A 185 -4.96 8.32 4.31
CA ASP A 185 -5.23 9.34 3.30
C ASP A 185 -6.23 10.39 3.81
N PHE A 186 -7.26 9.96 4.55
CA PHE A 186 -8.20 10.86 5.21
C PHE A 186 -7.51 11.79 6.22
N LEU A 187 -6.63 11.23 7.07
CA LEU A 187 -5.92 11.99 8.10
C LEU A 187 -4.94 13.00 7.51
N LEU A 188 -4.29 12.64 6.40
CA LEU A 188 -3.35 13.50 5.69
C LEU A 188 -4.06 14.55 4.84
N SER A 189 -5.28 14.27 4.38
CA SER A 189 -6.11 15.22 3.63
C SER A 189 -6.76 16.30 4.52
N GLY A 190 -6.92 16.03 5.82
CA GLY A 190 -7.71 16.85 6.74
C GLY A 190 -6.93 17.69 7.77
N THR A 191 -5.61 17.86 7.64
CA THR A 191 -4.83 18.61 8.64
C THR A 191 -5.05 20.13 8.51
N ILE A 192 -6.16 20.62 9.08
CA ILE A 192 -6.21 21.97 9.65
C ILE A 192 -5.38 21.91 10.94
N THR A 193 -4.18 22.48 10.90
CA THR A 193 -3.38 22.80 12.08
C THR A 193 -4.19 23.64 13.07
N GLY A 194 -4.40 23.14 14.29
CA GLY A 194 -5.09 23.96 15.28
C GLY A 194 -5.49 23.28 16.59
N THR A 195 -4.65 22.48 17.22
CA THR A 195 -4.73 22.32 18.69
C THR A 195 -3.34 22.01 19.25
N SER A 196 -2.50 23.04 19.30
CA SER A 196 -1.41 23.07 20.29
C SER A 196 -2.04 23.35 21.65
N ARG A 197 -2.29 22.30 22.42
CA ARG A 197 -2.61 22.42 23.85
C ARG A 197 -1.28 22.48 24.61
N ALA A 198 -0.69 23.67 24.67
CA ALA A 198 0.40 23.93 25.59
C ALA A 198 -0.20 24.14 26.99
N SER A 199 0.08 23.22 27.90
CA SER A 199 -0.11 23.39 29.34
C SER A 199 1.15 24.02 29.92
N THR A 200 1.06 25.22 30.48
CA THR A 200 2.00 25.72 31.49
C THR A 200 1.42 26.90 32.26
N SER A 201 1.69 26.91 33.56
CA SER A 201 0.99 27.63 34.64
C SER A 201 1.49 29.07 34.88
N GLN A 202 0.55 30.04 35.00
CA GLN A 202 0.52 31.30 35.82
C GLN A 202 1.72 32.31 35.83
N PRO A 203 1.60 33.60 36.29
CA PRO A 203 0.44 34.44 36.68
C PRO A 203 0.37 35.91 36.10
N ILE A 204 -0.84 36.50 36.27
CA ILE A 204 -1.45 37.87 36.18
C ILE A 204 -0.59 39.17 36.07
N ALA A 205 -0.97 40.09 35.14
CA ALA A 205 -1.25 41.55 35.34
C ALA A 205 -1.75 42.26 34.02
N PRO A 206 -2.50 43.40 34.07
CA PRO A 206 -3.66 43.65 33.19
C PRO A 206 -3.58 44.84 32.17
N LEU A 207 -4.70 45.03 31.44
CA LEU A 207 -5.12 46.12 30.51
C LEU A 207 -4.73 45.86 29.04
N VAL A 208 -5.63 45.77 28.05
CA VAL A 208 -6.65 46.77 27.65
C VAL A 208 -7.85 46.09 26.94
N SER A 209 -9.03 46.68 27.11
CA SER A 209 -10.31 46.34 26.46
C SER A 209 -10.23 46.31 24.94
N ASP A 210 -10.76 45.23 24.34
CA ASP A 210 -11.55 45.35 23.12
C ASP A 210 -12.83 44.51 23.25
N THR A 211 -13.93 45.15 22.89
CA THR A 211 -15.30 44.76 23.24
C THR A 211 -15.84 43.78 22.21
N ILE A 212 -15.90 42.49 22.55
CA ILE A 212 -16.74 41.52 21.85
C ILE A 212 -17.83 41.13 22.84
N LYS A 213 -19.09 41.50 22.56
CA LYS A 213 -20.26 41.07 23.34
C LYS A 213 -20.26 39.53 23.41
N PRO A 214 -20.07 38.91 24.59
CA PRO A 214 -20.44 37.52 24.75
C PRO A 214 -21.97 37.49 24.89
N GLU A 215 -22.67 36.92 23.92
CA GLU A 215 -24.06 36.52 24.14
C GLU A 215 -24.05 35.48 25.27
N ARG A 216 -24.45 35.91 26.48
CA ARG A 216 -24.60 35.01 27.61
C ARG A 216 -25.79 34.10 27.31
N VAL A 217 -25.49 32.89 26.88
CA VAL A 217 -26.47 31.80 26.89
C VAL A 217 -26.80 31.51 28.34
N ASP A 218 -27.99 31.93 28.77
CA ASP A 218 -28.49 31.69 30.11
C ASP A 218 -28.90 30.21 30.24
N LEU A 219 -28.00 29.43 30.84
CA LEU A 219 -28.14 27.98 31.03
C LEU A 219 -29.39 27.62 31.85
N ALA A 220 -29.88 28.56 32.68
CA ALA A 220 -31.11 28.35 33.45
C ALA A 220 -32.34 28.28 32.55
N THR A 221 -32.43 29.15 31.54
CA THR A 221 -33.54 29.17 30.58
C THR A 221 -33.51 27.94 29.66
N LEU A 222 -32.32 27.46 29.29
CA LEU A 222 -32.18 26.19 28.55
C LEU A 222 -32.62 24.98 29.37
N ASN A 223 -32.27 24.95 30.66
CA ASN A 223 -32.66 23.83 31.52
C ASN A 223 -34.18 23.82 31.76
N GLU A 224 -34.79 25.00 31.91
CA GLU A 224 -36.25 25.13 32.02
C GLU A 224 -36.96 24.70 30.73
N ALA A 225 -36.40 25.06 29.56
CA ALA A 225 -36.92 24.61 28.26
C ALA A 225 -36.80 23.09 28.10
N LEU A 226 -35.69 22.49 28.53
CA LEU A 226 -35.47 21.04 28.48
C LEU A 226 -36.45 20.29 29.39
N LEU A 227 -36.71 20.81 30.60
CA LEU A 227 -37.69 20.27 31.54
C LEU A 227 -39.11 20.32 30.98
N LYS A 228 -39.48 21.43 30.31
CA LYS A 228 -40.78 21.55 29.62
C LYS A 228 -40.92 20.53 28.49
N ILE A 229 -39.88 20.31 27.70
CA ILE A 229 -39.87 19.32 26.60
C ILE A 229 -39.95 17.88 27.14
N GLN A 230 -39.27 17.57 28.25
CA GLN A 230 -39.39 16.26 28.88
C GLN A 230 -40.81 16.02 29.43
N ALA A 231 -41.42 17.03 30.06
CA ALA A 231 -42.78 16.92 30.58
C ALA A 231 -43.82 16.69 29.48
N THR A 232 -43.70 17.36 28.33
CA THR A 232 -44.60 17.16 27.19
C THR A 232 -44.44 15.79 26.55
N MET A 233 -43.20 15.27 26.42
CA MET A 233 -42.99 13.90 25.92
C MET A 233 -43.59 12.84 26.85
N ILE A 234 -43.50 13.03 28.17
CA ILE A 234 -44.09 12.10 29.15
C ILE A 234 -45.63 12.12 29.06
N ALA A 235 -46.23 13.30 28.88
CA ALA A 235 -47.68 13.42 28.68
C ALA A 235 -48.13 12.73 27.38
N LEU A 236 -47.41 12.95 26.27
CA LEU A 236 -47.71 12.31 24.98
C LEU A 236 -47.59 10.79 25.05
N ALA A 237 -46.56 10.27 25.74
CA ALA A 237 -46.38 8.83 25.94
C ALA A 237 -47.52 8.22 26.79
N ARG A 238 -48.00 8.95 27.81
CA ARG A 238 -49.13 8.52 28.64
C ARG A 238 -50.45 8.49 27.86
N ASP A 239 -50.71 9.51 27.03
CA ASP A 239 -51.91 9.55 26.18
C ASP A 239 -51.91 8.44 25.11
N HIS A 240 -50.73 8.13 24.55
CA HIS A 240 -50.59 7.02 23.60
C HIS A 240 -50.84 5.66 24.26
N ILE A 241 -50.41 5.47 25.51
CA ILE A 241 -50.68 4.24 26.29
C ILE A 241 -52.17 4.15 26.66
N ALA A 242 -52.82 5.27 26.98
CA ALA A 242 -54.26 5.31 27.28
C ALA A 242 -55.14 5.00 26.06
N MET A 243 -54.72 5.38 24.84
CA MET A 243 -55.42 5.00 23.60
C MET A 243 -55.32 3.51 23.27
N ILE A 244 -54.21 2.85 23.62
CA ILE A 244 -54.00 1.42 23.34
C ILE A 244 -54.70 0.53 24.37
N ALA A 245 -55.00 1.05 25.57
CA ALA A 245 -55.57 0.31 26.68
C ALA A 245 -57.10 0.43 26.83
N LEU A 246 -57.85 0.69 25.75
CA LEU A 246 -59.30 0.48 25.76
C LEU A 246 -59.61 -1.00 25.47
N PRO A 247 -60.04 -1.82 26.46
CA PRO A 247 -60.49 -3.17 26.20
C PRO A 247 -61.86 -3.17 25.52
N TYR A 248 -62.01 -4.00 24.48
CA TYR A 248 -63.30 -4.49 24.05
C TYR A 248 -63.96 -5.25 25.21
N THR A 249 -65.09 -4.73 25.70
CA THR A 249 -66.07 -5.53 26.43
C THR A 249 -67.46 -5.23 25.87
N THR A 250 -67.95 -6.22 25.11
CA THR A 250 -69.35 -6.61 24.79
C THR A 250 -70.37 -5.55 24.45
#